data_AF-A0A1J4Z4Z6-F1
#
_entry.id   AF-A0A1J4Z4Z6-F1
#
_cell.length_a   1.000
_cell.length_b   1.000
_cell.length_c   1.000
_cell.angle_alpha   90.00
_cell.angle_beta   90.00
_cell.angle_gamma   90.00
#
_symmetry.space_group_name_H-M   'P 1'
#
loop_
_entity.id
_entity.type
_entity.pdbx_description
1 polymer ?
#
loop_
_entity_poly.entity_id
_entity_poly.type
_entity_poly.pdbx_seq_one_letter_code
_entity_poly.pdbx_strand_id
1 'polypeptide(L)' 'MSGDISLDLFAPLEVRTETTFGEVDVRVMLANGRSRYSPPNENSLGNLDLTTMSGNITLRYYQ' A
#
# COMPACT_ATOMS: atom_id res chain seq x y z
N MET A 1 7.73 13.90 -7.33
CA MET A 1 7.28 14.27 -5.97
C MET A 1 8.13 13.53 -4.97
N SER A 2 8.69 14.23 -3.99
CA SER A 2 9.48 13.65 -2.89
C SER A 2 8.71 13.80 -1.60
N GLY A 3 8.72 12.77 -0.77
CA GLY A 3 7.99 12.73 0.49
C GLY A 3 7.54 11.33 0.84
N ASP A 4 7.52 11.06 2.14
CA ASP A 4 7.01 9.81 2.68
C ASP A 4 5.49 9.78 2.61
N ILE A 5 4.92 8.61 2.34
CA ILE A 5 3.48 8.37 2.37
C ILE A 5 3.21 7.43 3.55
N SER A 6 2.34 7.85 4.45
CA SER A 6 1.83 7.00 5.54
C SER A 6 0.32 6.96 5.47
N LEU A 7 -0.24 5.74 5.41
CA LEU A 7 -1.68 5.51 5.30
C LEU A 7 -2.15 4.45 6.29
N ASP A 8 -3.14 4.82 7.09
CA ASP A 8 -3.97 3.89 7.86
C ASP A 8 -5.23 3.60 7.03
N LEU A 9 -5.40 2.33 6.64
CA LEU A 9 -6.44 1.86 5.74
C LEU A 9 -7.46 1.02 6.52
N PHE A 10 -8.72 1.46 6.51
CA PHE A 10 -9.85 0.78 7.17
C PHE A 10 -10.86 0.17 6.19
N ALA A 11 -10.69 0.43 4.90
CA ALA A 11 -11.53 -0.13 3.85
C ALA A 11 -10.75 -1.23 3.12
N PRO A 12 -11.37 -2.38 2.80
CA PRO A 12 -10.70 -3.44 2.04
C PRO A 12 -10.46 -2.98 0.60
N LEU A 13 -9.29 -2.39 0.34
CA LEU A 13 -8.85 -1.93 -0.99
C LEU A 13 -7.61 -2.70 -1.43
N GLU A 14 -7.50 -2.98 -2.73
CA GLU A 14 -6.25 -3.40 -3.32
C GLU A 14 -5.34 -2.19 -3.46
N VAL A 15 -4.13 -2.27 -2.92
CA VAL A 15 -3.17 -1.18 -2.92
C VAL A 15 -2.00 -1.52 -3.83
N ARG A 16 -1.72 -0.62 -4.78
CA ARG A 16 -0.50 -0.65 -5.57
C ARG A 16 0.43 0.46 -5.11
N THR A 17 1.69 0.12 -4.89
CA THR A 17 2.71 1.07 -4.43
C THR A 17 3.80 1.25 -5.48
N GLU A 18 4.37 2.45 -5.57
CA GLU A 18 5.50 2.73 -6.44
C GLU A 18 6.43 3.75 -5.80
N THR A 19 7.69 3.36 -5.62
CA THR A 19 8.79 4.23 -5.19
C THR A 19 10.09 3.87 -5.90
N THR A 20 10.86 4.88 -6.31
CA THR A 20 12.12 4.70 -7.06
C THR A 20 13.33 4.65 -6.13
N PHE A 21 13.33 5.47 -5.08
CA PHE A 21 14.48 5.63 -4.17
C PHE A 21 14.10 5.47 -2.69
N GLY A 22 12.98 4.81 -2.39
CA GLY A 22 12.55 4.52 -1.03
C GLY A 22 12.12 3.07 -0.84
N GLU A 23 11.64 2.77 0.36
CA GLU A 23 11.18 1.44 0.76
C GLU A 23 9.66 1.40 0.95
N VAL A 24 9.11 0.18 0.89
CA VAL A 24 7.68 -0.07 1.08
C VAL A 24 7.50 -1.01 2.26
N ASP A 25 6.90 -0.53 3.34
CA ASP A 25 6.48 -1.31 4.51
C ASP A 25 4.95 -1.46 4.50
N VAL A 26 4.45 -2.69 4.34
CA VAL A 26 3.02 -3.00 4.35
C VAL A 26 2.74 -4.01 5.43
N ARG A 27 1.79 -3.68 6.31
CA ARG A 27 1.37 -4.54 7.42
C ARG A 27 -0.02 -5.11 7.18
N VAL A 28 -0.20 -6.36 7.59
CA VAL A 28 -1.48 -7.13 7.59
C VAL A 28 -1.98 -7.55 6.20
N MET A 29 -1.71 -6.78 5.15
CA MET A 29 -2.13 -7.13 3.78
C MET A 29 -1.33 -8.27 3.14
N LEU A 30 -1.96 -8.96 2.19
CA LEU A 30 -1.36 -10.05 1.42
C LEU A 30 -0.64 -9.49 0.18
N ALA A 31 0.63 -9.85 -0.01
CA ALA A 31 1.38 -9.47 -1.21
C ALA A 31 1.01 -10.38 -2.39
N ASN A 32 0.40 -9.80 -3.43
CA ASN A 32 -0.12 -10.51 -4.61
C ASN A 32 0.77 -10.40 -5.86
N GLY A 33 1.97 -9.85 -5.69
CA GLY A 33 2.93 -9.66 -6.77
C GLY A 33 3.81 -8.46 -6.49
N ARG A 34 4.50 -7.98 -7.53
CA ARG A 34 5.36 -6.80 -7.40
C ARG A 34 4.50 -5.58 -7.04
N SER A 35 4.73 -5.06 -5.84
CA SER A 35 4.15 -3.84 -5.30
C SER A 35 2.61 -3.80 -5.25
N ARG A 36 1.95 -4.97 -5.20
CA ARG A 36 0.50 -5.10 -5.10
C ARG A 36 0.12 -5.85 -3.83
N TYR A 37 -0.84 -5.28 -3.09
CA TYR A 37 -1.27 -5.77 -1.79
C TYR A 37 -2.80 -5.82 -1.72
N SER A 38 -3.36 -6.90 -1.19
CA SER A 38 -4.81 -7.06 -1.06
C SER A 38 -5.22 -7.32 0.40
N PRO A 39 -6.46 -6.94 0.79
CA PRO A 39 -6.96 -7.18 2.14
C PRO A 39 -7.03 -8.70 2.41
N PRO A 40 -6.62 -9.17 3.59
CA PRO A 40 -6.74 -10.56 3.97
C PRO A 40 -8.20 -10.93 4.24
N ASN A 41 -8.66 -12.08 3.74
CA ASN A 41 -9.99 -12.65 4.01
C ASN A 41 -11.20 -11.82 3.55
N GLU A 42 -10.99 -10.77 2.77
CA GLU A 42 -12.05 -9.88 2.28
C GLU A 42 -11.91 -9.68 0.77
N ASN A 43 -13.03 -9.43 0.10
CA ASN A 43 -13.01 -9.00 -1.29
C ASN A 43 -12.68 -7.50 -1.32
N SER A 44 -11.82 -7.11 -2.24
CA SER A 44 -11.51 -5.69 -2.47
C SER A 44 -12.74 -4.93 -2.96
N LEU A 45 -12.97 -3.74 -2.39
CA LEU A 45 -13.98 -2.77 -2.81
C LEU A 45 -13.49 -1.83 -3.91
N GLY A 46 -12.18 -1.84 -4.21
CA GLY A 46 -11.59 -0.94 -5.19
C GLY A 46 -10.07 -0.94 -5.18
N ASN A 47 -9.47 0.00 -5.90
CA ASN A 47 -8.02 0.12 -6.03
C ASN A 47 -7.53 1.47 -5.48
N LEU A 48 -6.36 1.46 -4.86
CA LEU A 48 -5.65 2.65 -4.41
C LEU A 48 -4.20 2.61 -4.91
N ASP A 49 -3.80 3.66 -5.62
CA ASP A 49 -2.44 3.83 -6.12
C ASP A 49 -1.68 4.82 -5.23
N LEU A 50 -0.55 4.39 -4.67
CA LEU A 50 0.36 5.21 -3.87
C LEU A 50 1.70 5.34 -4.59
N THR A 51 2.06 6.55 -5.02
CA THR A 51 3.29 6.79 -5.77
C THR A 51 4.09 7.94 -5.17
N THR A 52 5.37 7.68 -4.89
CA THR A 52 6.36 8.71 -4.55
C THR A 52 7.64 8.46 -5.32
N MET A 53 8.43 9.48 -5.63
CA MET A 53 9.69 9.29 -6.38
C MET A 53 10.86 9.04 -5.42
N SER A 54 10.87 9.75 -4.29
CA SER A 54 11.92 9.70 -3.28
C SER A 54 11.27 9.87 -1.91
N GLY A 55 11.00 8.74 -1.27
CA GLY A 55 10.29 8.63 0.01
C GLY A 55 9.82 7.21 0.26
N ASN A 56 9.60 6.89 1.53
CA ASN A 56 9.09 5.59 1.96
C ASN A 56 7.57 5.56 1.90
N ILE A 57 7.00 4.39 1.64
CA ILE A 57 5.56 4.15 1.71
C ILE A 57 5.31 3.21 2.90
N THR A 58 4.50 3.64 3.86
CA THR A 58 4.05 2.82 4.99
C THR A 58 2.54 2.67 4.94
N LEU A 59 2.08 1.42 4.91
CA LEU A 59 0.66 1.07 4.85
C LEU A 59 0.29 0.16 6.03
N ARG A 60 -0.74 0.57 6.78
CA ARG A 60 -1.30 -0.22 7.87
C ARG A 60 -2.77 -0.49 7.60
N TYR A 61 -3.11 -1.75 7.36
CA TYR A 61 -4.50 -2.18 7.22
C TYR A 61 -5.07 -2.61 8.57
N TYR A 62 -6.25 -2.09 8.92
CA TYR A 62 -6.99 -2.40 10.13
C TYR A 62 -8.29 -3.12 9.77
N GLN A 63 -8.51 -4.29 10.39
CA GLN A 63 -9.73 -5.10 10.30
C GLN A 63 -10.63 -4.88 11.52
#